data_AF-A0A4R4W3W3-F1
#
_entry.id   AF-A0A4R4W3W3-F1
#
_cell.length_a   1.000
_cell.length_b   1.000
_cell.length_c   1.000
_cell.angle_alpha   90.00
_cell.angle_beta   90.00
_cell.angle_gamma   90.00
#
_symmetry.space_group_name_H-M   'P 1'
#
loop_
_entity.id
_entity.type
_entity.pdbx_description
1 polymer ?
#
loop_
_entity_poly.entity_id
_entity_poly.type
_entity_poly.pdbx_seq_one_letter_code
_entity_poly.pdbx_strand_id
1 'polypeptide(L)'
;MRSAAPKTATPRPAQSRFLSPRDCAGHGSHTAGTAAGVPVDASIAGTPIGQVSGMAPAARLAIYKAVWHVAPGVGAGGTTNLLKAIDDAVTYGVDVINFSIGDGFDEIDPTDTSRSSTPRRQCHVDALDSSKVTGKVVLCRRGENAKAEKS
;
A
#
# COMPACT_ATOMS: atom_id res chain seq x y z
N MET A 1 9.16 -40.66 31.07
CA MET A 1 9.11 -39.18 30.93
C MET A 1 10.36 -38.73 30.20
N ARG A 2 10.31 -38.53 28.88
CA ARG A 2 11.44 -38.01 28.10
C ARG A 2 11.12 -36.56 27.77
N SER A 3 11.86 -35.65 28.40
CA SER A 3 11.75 -34.21 28.19
C SER A 3 12.18 -33.88 26.77
N ALA A 4 11.29 -33.28 25.98
CA ALA A 4 11.61 -32.80 24.64
C ALA A 4 12.42 -31.50 24.74
N ALA A 5 13.63 -31.50 24.18
CA ALA A 5 14.47 -30.33 24.10
C ALA A 5 13.78 -29.19 23.31
N PRO A 6 14.02 -27.91 23.66
CA PRO A 6 13.48 -26.79 22.91
C PRO A 6 14.07 -26.80 21.49
N LYS A 7 13.21 -26.86 20.48
CA LYS A 7 13.60 -26.66 19.09
C LYS A 7 14.14 -25.23 18.97
N THR A 8 15.46 -25.09 18.90
CA THR A 8 16.11 -23.85 18.53
C THR A 8 15.61 -23.47 17.14
N ALA A 9 14.74 -22.47 17.08
CA ALA A 9 14.28 -21.91 15.84
C ALA A 9 15.50 -21.30 15.13
N THR A 10 15.95 -21.96 14.07
CA THR A 10 16.81 -21.32 13.07
C THR A 10 16.13 -20.00 12.69
N PRO A 11 16.80 -18.84 12.74
CA PRO A 11 16.19 -17.59 12.33
C PRO A 11 15.73 -17.79 10.88
N ARG A 12 14.41 -17.71 10.66
CA ARG A 12 13.84 -17.75 9.31
C ARG A 12 14.57 -16.68 8.51
N PRO A 13 15.15 -16.99 7.33
CA PRO A 13 15.63 -15.95 6.44
C PRO A 13 14.47 -14.97 6.28
N ALA A 14 14.75 -13.69 6.51
CA ALA A 14 13.76 -12.68 6.82
C ALA A 14 12.50 -12.85 5.96
N GLN A 15 11.33 -12.97 6.58
CA GLN A 15 10.04 -13.00 5.88
C GLN A 15 9.71 -11.65 5.19
N SER A 16 10.73 -10.84 4.89
CA SER A 16 10.63 -9.39 4.78
C SER A 16 10.60 -8.85 3.35
N ARG A 17 10.75 -9.66 2.29
CA ARG A 17 10.54 -9.19 0.91
C ARG A 17 10.24 -10.36 -0.05
N PHE A 18 8.97 -10.55 -0.41
CA PHE A 18 8.66 -11.29 -1.63
C PHE A 18 9.07 -10.44 -2.84
N LEU A 19 9.89 -11.00 -3.73
CA LEU A 19 10.16 -10.47 -5.07
C LEU A 19 8.97 -10.76 -6.01
N SER A 20 7.77 -10.45 -5.52
CA SER A 20 6.50 -10.55 -6.23
C SER A 20 5.50 -9.59 -5.57
N PRO A 21 4.34 -9.31 -6.21
CA PRO A 21 3.29 -8.50 -5.62
C PRO A 21 2.65 -9.06 -4.34
N ARG A 22 3.09 -10.23 -3.85
CA ARG A 22 2.58 -10.82 -2.61
C ARG A 22 2.83 -9.90 -1.41
N ASP A 23 1.76 -9.62 -0.68
CA ASP A 23 1.80 -8.84 0.55
C ASP A 23 2.19 -9.72 1.73
N CYS A 24 3.15 -9.25 2.54
CA CYS A 24 3.55 -9.87 3.80
C CYS A 24 3.22 -9.02 5.04
N ALA A 25 2.78 -7.77 4.85
CA ALA A 25 2.48 -6.82 5.92
C ALA A 25 0.97 -6.62 6.11
N GLY A 26 0.16 -6.87 5.08
CA GLY A 26 -1.30 -6.77 5.11
C GLY A 26 -1.86 -5.41 4.72
N HIS A 27 -1.04 -4.35 4.66
CA HIS A 27 -1.49 -3.00 4.28
C HIS A 27 -2.09 -2.97 2.86
N GLY A 28 -1.44 -3.64 1.91
CA GLY A 28 -1.91 -3.71 0.52
C GLY A 28 -3.19 -4.52 0.41
N SER A 29 -3.23 -5.69 1.04
CA SER A 29 -4.42 -6.56 1.06
C SER A 29 -5.63 -5.89 1.72
N HIS A 30 -5.44 -5.20 2.85
CA HIS A 30 -6.50 -4.45 3.53
C HIS A 30 -7.03 -3.32 2.63
N THR A 31 -6.14 -2.57 1.98
CA THR A 31 -6.48 -1.48 1.07
C THR A 31 -7.25 -1.98 -0.15
N ALA A 32 -6.80 -3.07 -0.77
CA ALA A 32 -7.46 -3.70 -1.90
C ALA A 32 -8.84 -4.26 -1.52
N GLY A 33 -8.96 -4.91 -0.36
CA GLY A 33 -10.22 -5.43 0.16
C GLY A 33 -11.24 -4.34 0.44
N THR A 34 -10.80 -3.20 0.98
CA THR A 34 -11.68 -2.02 1.18
C THR A 34 -12.19 -1.47 -0.14
N ALA A 35 -11.35 -1.46 -1.19
CA ALA A 35 -11.72 -0.91 -2.49
C ALA A 35 -12.66 -1.84 -3.27
N ALA A 36 -12.31 -3.13 -3.40
CA ALA A 36 -13.00 -4.07 -4.30
C ALA A 36 -13.07 -5.51 -3.77
N GLY A 37 -13.04 -5.70 -2.45
CA GLY A 37 -13.23 -7.02 -1.85
C GLY A 37 -14.60 -7.60 -2.19
N VAL A 38 -14.64 -8.88 -2.56
CA VAL A 38 -15.90 -9.61 -2.72
C VAL A 38 -16.60 -9.77 -1.37
N PRO A 39 -17.95 -9.87 -1.34
CA PRO A 39 -18.68 -10.05 -0.09
C PRO A 39 -18.25 -11.35 0.63
N VAL A 40 -17.86 -11.24 1.90
CA VAL A 40 -17.44 -12.37 2.76
C VAL A 40 -17.97 -12.20 4.17
N ASP A 41 -18.24 -13.30 4.86
CA ASP A 41 -18.54 -13.26 6.30
C ASP A 41 -17.28 -12.89 7.08
N ALA A 42 -17.41 -11.96 8.02
CA ALA A 42 -16.30 -11.46 8.82
C ALA A 42 -16.56 -11.56 10.31
N SER A 43 -15.45 -11.56 11.06
CA SER A 43 -15.45 -11.49 12.51
C SER A 43 -14.29 -10.63 13.02
N ILE A 44 -14.47 -10.03 14.19
CA ILE A 44 -13.43 -9.30 14.92
C ILE A 44 -13.18 -10.05 16.21
N ALA A 45 -11.95 -10.50 16.44
CA ALA A 45 -11.58 -11.31 17.61
C ALA A 45 -12.50 -12.53 17.85
N GLY A 46 -13.03 -13.12 16.77
CA GLY A 46 -13.96 -14.25 16.81
C GLY A 46 -15.43 -13.87 16.99
N THR A 47 -15.76 -12.61 17.24
CA THR A 47 -17.15 -12.11 17.26
C THR A 47 -17.61 -11.83 15.83
N PRO A 48 -18.66 -12.51 15.32
CA PRO A 48 -19.19 -12.25 13.99
C PRO A 48 -19.69 -10.80 13.85
N ILE A 49 -19.37 -10.15 12.74
CA ILE A 49 -19.85 -8.80 12.39
C ILE A 49 -20.77 -8.80 11.17
N GLY A 50 -21.13 -9.98 10.68
CA GLY A 50 -21.89 -10.17 9.45
C GLY A 50 -21.01 -10.11 8.21
N GLN A 51 -21.64 -9.83 7.08
CA GLN A 51 -20.98 -9.78 5.78
C GLN A 51 -20.34 -8.41 5.54
N VAL A 52 -19.09 -8.41 5.07
CA VAL A 52 -18.37 -7.20 4.64
C VAL A 52 -18.01 -7.31 3.16
N SER A 53 -17.98 -6.17 2.47
CA SER A 53 -17.56 -6.08 1.06
C SER A 53 -16.74 -4.81 0.83
N GLY A 54 -16.00 -4.75 -0.27
CA GLY A 54 -15.40 -3.51 -0.74
C GLY A 54 -16.44 -2.53 -1.30
N MET A 55 -16.01 -1.32 -1.59
CA MET A 55 -16.85 -0.28 -2.20
C MET A 55 -17.33 -0.65 -3.61
N ALA A 56 -16.50 -1.33 -4.40
CA ALA A 56 -16.81 -1.79 -5.76
C ALA A 56 -16.47 -3.28 -5.93
N PRO A 57 -17.26 -4.22 -5.37
CA PRO A 57 -16.94 -5.65 -5.37
C PRO A 57 -16.86 -6.31 -6.76
N ALA A 58 -17.49 -5.69 -7.77
CA ALA A 58 -17.45 -6.16 -9.16
C ALA A 58 -16.24 -5.62 -9.95
N ALA A 59 -15.46 -4.70 -9.37
CA ALA A 59 -14.27 -4.15 -10.01
C ALA A 59 -13.13 -5.19 -10.05
N ARG A 60 -12.26 -5.07 -11.05
CA ARG A 60 -11.05 -5.90 -11.15
C ARG A 60 -9.89 -5.19 -10.45
N LEU A 61 -9.08 -5.95 -9.73
CA LEU A 61 -7.88 -5.45 -9.08
C LEU A 61 -6.63 -5.70 -9.95
N ALA A 62 -5.86 -4.65 -10.21
CA ALA A 62 -4.49 -4.73 -10.72
C ALA A 62 -3.53 -4.26 -9.61
N ILE A 63 -2.59 -5.12 -9.20
CA ILE A 63 -1.75 -4.88 -8.02
C ILE A 63 -0.31 -4.53 -8.45
N TYR A 64 0.12 -3.32 -8.12
CA TYR A 64 1.47 -2.82 -8.36
C TYR A 64 2.15 -2.60 -7.00
N LYS A 65 3.11 -3.46 -6.65
CA LYS A 65 3.82 -3.37 -5.37
C LYS A 65 5.04 -2.45 -5.50
N ALA A 66 4.98 -1.29 -4.86
CA ALA A 66 6.05 -0.28 -4.87
C ALA A 66 6.61 0.06 -3.48
N VAL A 67 6.08 -0.56 -2.41
CA VAL A 67 6.54 -0.40 -1.02
C VAL A 67 6.83 -1.77 -0.43
N TRP A 68 7.92 -1.86 0.34
CA TRP A 68 8.36 -3.08 1.00
C TRP A 68 8.34 -2.91 2.52
N HIS A 69 7.96 -3.98 3.21
CA HIS A 69 8.02 -4.04 4.66
C HIS A 69 9.48 -3.95 5.12
N VAL A 70 9.76 -3.02 6.03
CA VAL A 70 11.08 -2.83 6.63
C VAL A 70 11.09 -3.11 8.13
N ALA A 71 9.99 -2.81 8.82
CA ALA A 71 9.78 -3.06 10.23
C ALA A 71 8.27 -3.13 10.55
N PRO A 72 7.83 -3.65 11.71
CA PRO A 72 6.43 -3.68 12.08
C PRO A 72 5.75 -2.30 11.94
N GLY A 73 4.69 -2.22 11.14
CA GLY A 73 3.99 -0.97 10.84
C GLY A 73 4.73 0.01 9.92
N VAL A 74 5.94 -0.32 9.44
CA VAL A 74 6.76 0.56 8.61
C VAL A 74 7.01 -0.07 7.23
N GLY A 75 6.60 0.66 6.21
CA GLY A 75 6.91 0.37 4.80
C GLY A 75 7.88 1.41 4.26
N ALA A 76 8.77 0.99 3.35
CA ALA A 76 9.65 1.90 2.62
C ALA A 76 9.61 1.60 1.12
N GLY A 77 9.63 2.65 0.31
CA GLY A 77 9.68 2.60 -1.14
C GLY A 77 10.25 3.89 -1.69
N GLY A 78 11.12 3.81 -2.70
CA GLY A 78 11.66 4.99 -3.36
C GLY A 78 10.64 5.60 -4.32
N THR A 79 10.70 6.93 -4.51
CA THR A 79 9.84 7.68 -5.44
C THR A 79 9.88 7.11 -6.85
N THR A 80 11.03 6.63 -7.32
CA THR A 80 11.18 5.99 -8.63
C THR A 80 10.31 4.74 -8.80
N ASN A 81 10.20 3.89 -7.77
CA ASN A 81 9.34 2.71 -7.80
C ASN A 81 7.85 3.08 -7.78
N LEU A 82 7.50 4.15 -7.06
CA LEU A 82 6.12 4.66 -7.00
C LEU A 82 5.71 5.25 -8.35
N LEU A 83 6.55 6.10 -8.96
CA LEU A 83 6.30 6.68 -10.28
C LEU A 83 6.19 5.58 -11.35
N LYS A 84 7.08 4.59 -11.32
CA LYS A 84 7.01 3.46 -12.26
C LYS A 84 5.70 2.67 -12.10
N ALA A 85 5.22 2.46 -10.88
CA ALA A 85 3.94 1.79 -10.65
C ALA A 85 2.75 2.58 -11.23
N ILE A 86 2.77 3.91 -11.11
CA ILE A 86 1.76 4.79 -11.72
C ILE A 86 1.84 4.73 -13.25
N ASP A 87 3.04 4.86 -13.82
CA ASP A 87 3.25 4.79 -15.27
C ASP A 87 2.77 3.43 -15.83
N ASP A 88 3.09 2.32 -15.16
CA ASP A 88 2.63 1.00 -15.57
C ASP A 88 1.09 0.90 -15.46
N ALA A 89 0.48 1.38 -14.37
CA ALA A 89 -0.97 1.36 -14.19
C ALA A 89 -1.71 2.15 -15.28
N VAL A 90 -1.21 3.33 -15.62
CA VAL A 90 -1.74 4.14 -16.73
C VAL A 90 -1.57 3.41 -18.05
N THR A 91 -0.36 2.92 -18.34
CA THR A 91 -0.02 2.24 -19.60
C THR A 91 -0.90 1.01 -19.84
N TYR A 92 -1.20 0.25 -18.78
CA TYR A 92 -2.07 -0.94 -18.87
C TYR A 92 -3.57 -0.61 -18.72
N GLY A 93 -3.94 0.68 -18.72
CA GLY A 93 -5.32 1.12 -18.85
C GLY A 93 -6.15 1.04 -17.56
N VAL A 94 -5.54 0.97 -16.38
CA VAL A 94 -6.27 0.99 -15.09
C VAL A 94 -7.14 2.24 -15.00
N ASP A 95 -8.42 2.08 -14.65
CA ASP A 95 -9.39 3.20 -14.61
C ASP A 95 -9.28 4.08 -13.37
N VAL A 96 -8.97 3.45 -12.22
CA VAL A 96 -8.88 4.10 -10.92
C VAL A 96 -7.62 3.63 -10.19
N ILE A 97 -6.79 4.57 -9.75
CA ILE A 97 -5.58 4.29 -8.97
C ILE A 97 -5.84 4.65 -7.51
N ASN A 98 -5.82 3.64 -6.63
CA ASN A 98 -5.89 3.82 -5.19
C ASN A 98 -4.47 3.87 -4.60
N PHE A 99 -3.99 5.07 -4.28
CA PHE A 99 -2.62 5.30 -3.82
C PHE A 99 -2.61 5.73 -2.34
N SER A 100 -2.77 4.76 -1.45
CA SER A 100 -2.83 5.00 0.01
C SER A 100 -1.44 4.96 0.65
N ILE A 101 -0.48 5.68 0.08
CA ILE A 101 0.89 5.82 0.58
C ILE A 101 1.13 7.30 0.90
N GLY A 102 1.85 7.57 1.98
CA GLY A 102 2.36 8.88 2.35
C GLY A 102 3.80 8.77 2.83
N ASP A 103 4.50 9.89 2.94
CA ASP A 103 5.82 9.95 3.55
C ASP A 103 5.72 9.96 5.08
N GLY A 104 6.66 9.25 5.71
CA GLY A 104 7.04 9.55 7.08
C GLY A 104 8.25 10.48 6.99
N PHE A 105 8.06 11.74 7.40
CA PHE A 105 9.09 12.77 7.62
C PHE A 105 9.77 13.33 6.36
N ASP A 106 9.91 14.66 6.34
CA ASP A 106 10.63 15.48 5.36
C ASP A 106 12.16 15.18 5.32
N GLU A 107 12.58 13.96 5.04
CA GLU A 107 13.99 13.71 4.73
C GLU A 107 14.24 14.09 3.26
N ILE A 108 14.69 15.33 3.10
CA ILE A 108 15.26 15.88 1.87
C ILE A 108 16.47 15.02 1.52
N ASP A 109 16.36 14.21 0.46
CA ASP A 109 17.51 13.57 -0.16
C ASP A 109 18.38 14.68 -0.80
N PRO A 110 19.61 14.92 -0.32
CA PRO A 110 20.45 16.00 -0.84
C PRO A 110 20.91 15.78 -2.29
N THR A 111 20.67 14.59 -2.86
CA THR A 111 20.94 14.27 -4.27
C THR A 111 19.71 14.40 -5.17
N ASP A 112 18.53 14.64 -4.60
CA ASP A 112 17.31 14.91 -5.36
C ASP A 112 17.35 16.35 -5.87
N THR A 113 17.80 16.51 -7.12
CA THR A 113 17.84 17.80 -7.82
C THR A 113 16.46 18.31 -8.23
N SER A 114 15.37 17.58 -7.93
CA SER A 114 13.99 18.09 -8.01
C SER A 114 13.68 18.99 -6.82
N ARG A 115 14.44 20.09 -6.76
CA ARG A 115 14.42 21.08 -5.69
C ARG A 115 13.04 21.73 -5.56
N SER A 116 12.17 21.16 -4.74
CA SER A 116 11.03 21.87 -4.18
C SER A 116 11.14 21.81 -2.66
N SER A 117 11.34 22.96 -2.04
CA SER A 117 11.25 23.18 -0.59
C SER A 117 9.79 23.09 -0.10
N THR A 118 8.98 22.22 -0.70
CA THR A 118 7.64 21.88 -0.24
C THR A 118 7.63 20.41 0.19
N PRO A 119 6.98 20.01 1.29
CA PRO A 119 6.65 18.60 1.57
C PRO A 119 6.27 17.87 0.29
N ARG A 120 6.82 16.67 0.08
CA ARG A 120 6.75 15.97 -1.22
C ARG A 120 5.30 15.88 -1.63
N ARG A 121 4.95 16.70 -2.63
CA ARG A 121 3.59 16.95 -3.10
C ARG A 121 3.07 15.77 -3.91
N GLN A 122 3.08 14.56 -3.34
CA GLN A 122 2.78 13.30 -4.05
C GLN A 122 1.38 13.29 -4.67
N CYS A 123 0.50 14.18 -4.18
CA CYS A 123 -0.90 14.24 -4.54
C CYS A 123 -1.45 15.68 -4.61
N HIS A 124 -0.64 16.63 -5.07
CA HIS A 124 -1.17 17.97 -5.37
C HIS A 124 -1.71 18.04 -6.81
N VAL A 125 -2.64 18.97 -7.02
CA VAL A 125 -3.05 19.41 -8.36
C VAL A 125 -1.78 19.74 -9.16
N ASP A 126 -1.69 19.26 -10.40
CA ASP A 126 -0.55 19.38 -11.33
C ASP A 126 0.71 18.56 -11.01
N ALA A 127 0.70 17.69 -9.98
CA ALA A 127 1.80 16.77 -9.72
C ALA A 127 1.89 15.60 -10.71
N LEU A 128 0.79 15.32 -11.43
CA LEU A 128 0.69 14.27 -12.42
C LEU A 128 0.64 14.87 -13.83
N ASP A 129 1.33 14.25 -14.78
CA ASP A 129 1.25 14.61 -16.19
C ASP A 129 -0.18 14.39 -16.69
N SER A 130 -0.88 15.48 -16.99
CA SER A 130 -2.28 15.47 -17.41
C SER A 130 -2.52 14.66 -18.67
N SER A 131 -1.53 14.57 -19.57
CA SER A 131 -1.61 13.76 -20.79
C SER A 131 -1.68 12.26 -20.47
N LYS A 132 -1.10 11.84 -19.35
CA LYS A 132 -1.09 10.45 -18.89
C LYS A 132 -2.31 10.09 -18.05
N VAL A 133 -2.87 11.03 -17.30
CA VAL A 133 -3.98 10.76 -16.37
C VAL A 133 -5.36 11.20 -16.88
N THR A 134 -5.45 11.64 -18.13
CA THR A 134 -6.73 12.01 -18.75
C THR A 134 -7.73 10.85 -18.69
N GLY A 135 -8.91 11.10 -18.13
CA GLY A 135 -9.98 10.10 -17.98
C GLY A 135 -9.76 9.11 -16.83
N LYS A 136 -8.72 9.28 -16.01
CA LYS A 136 -8.43 8.42 -14.85
C LYS A 136 -8.77 9.13 -13.54
N VAL A 137 -9.25 8.37 -12.55
CA VAL A 137 -9.48 8.88 -11.19
C VAL A 137 -8.32 8.43 -10.30
N VAL A 138 -7.56 9.39 -9.75
CA VAL A 138 -6.49 9.11 -8.79
C VAL A 138 -6.96 9.50 -7.40
N LEU A 139 -7.17 8.50 -6.53
CA LEU A 139 -7.55 8.74 -5.15
C LEU A 139 -6.31 8.86 -4.27
N CYS A 140 -6.05 10.09 -3.87
CA CYS A 140 -5.02 10.44 -2.93
C CYS A 140 -5.65 10.78 -1.58
N ARG A 141 -5.48 9.92 -0.58
CA ARG A 141 -5.76 10.31 0.80
C ARG A 141 -4.46 10.76 1.46
N ARG A 142 -4.41 12.03 1.87
CA ARG A 142 -3.55 12.46 2.97
C ARG A 142 -4.17 11.92 4.27
N GLY A 143 -3.67 10.80 4.78
CA GLY A 143 -3.91 10.41 6.15
C GLY A 143 -2.81 11.01 7.01
N GLU A 144 -3.09 12.08 7.75
CA GLU A 144 -2.09 12.71 8.63
C GLU A 144 -1.75 11.87 9.89
N ASN A 145 -2.39 10.71 10.11
CA ASN A 145 -2.19 9.93 11.33
C ASN A 145 -2.19 8.41 11.07
N ALA A 146 -1.15 7.72 11.54
CA ALA A 146 -1.04 6.25 11.55
C ALA A 146 -1.82 5.57 12.70
N LYS A 147 -2.74 6.28 13.37
CA LYS A 147 -3.48 5.74 14.52
C LYS A 147 -4.95 6.12 14.43
N ALA A 148 -5.79 5.12 14.18
CA ALA A 148 -7.14 4.97 14.70
C ALA A 148 -8.00 6.24 14.82
N GLU A 149 -8.53 6.74 13.71
CA GLU A 149 -9.88 7.32 13.66
C GLU A 149 -10.55 6.90 12.34
N LYS A 150 -10.98 5.64 12.33
CA LYS A 150 -12.10 5.17 11.52
C LYS A 150 -13.15 4.72 12.52
N SER A 151 -14.01 5.65 12.93
CA SER A 151 -15.32 5.34 13.50
C SER A 151 -16.34 5.13 12.38
#